data_AF-A0A915ELY2-F1
#
_entry.id   AF-A0A915ELY2-F1
#
_cell.length_a   1.000
_cell.length_b   1.000
_cell.length_c   1.000
_cell.angle_alpha   90.00
_cell.angle_beta   90.00
_cell.angle_gamma   90.00
#
_symmetry.space_group_name_H-M   'P 1'
#
loop_
_entity.id
_entity.type
_entity.pdbx_description
1 polymer ?
#
loop_
_entity_poly.entity_id
_entity_poly.type
_entity_poly.pdbx_seq_one_letter_code
_entity_poly.pdbx_strand_id
1 'polypeptide(L)'
;MKIAASDLINISNANQQLVRLGKCLQETQQSGTAARYSMLTLEICAQINIELEKERKSHAEELRLINQDINHLEDILKRVESDHRHHRSQLAQKMIHLKVDFQSFQNLTNNLLDEHSLQPSEAQIDITNLETNENDDSFENSQLTWEEFMPEIPCSTFTFETSAVPDIPRPTSFNFAPPKPHFKQPTTYAPVTPSQLALWDLFARTAYNINASSRGIGQPSHSAKAFTFNHTTGLIGGNAEKLTSSFKEESTKMKSCLNCEQKIHRNAPVCPFCKAKITSRANKRTKAKS
;
A
#
# COMPACT_ATOMS: atom_id res chain seq x y z
N MET A 1 -75.06 42.63 -16.03
CA MET A 1 -73.66 42.45 -16.47
C MET A 1 -73.62 41.22 -17.37
N LYS A 2 -73.44 41.37 -18.68
CA LYS A 2 -73.27 40.23 -19.60
C LYS A 2 -71.76 40.08 -19.84
N ILE A 3 -71.14 39.08 -19.22
CA ILE A 3 -69.78 38.68 -19.58
C ILE A 3 -69.87 38.01 -20.95
N ALA A 4 -69.05 38.44 -21.91
CA ALA A 4 -69.07 37.85 -23.25
C ALA A 4 -68.42 36.46 -23.20
N ALA A 5 -68.90 35.51 -24.01
CA ALA A 5 -68.35 34.15 -24.05
C ALA A 5 -66.84 34.12 -24.38
N SER A 6 -66.35 35.13 -25.13
CA SER A 6 -64.93 35.35 -25.40
C SER A 6 -64.09 35.52 -24.14
N ASP A 7 -64.63 36.21 -23.13
CA ASP A 7 -63.90 36.54 -21.91
C ASP A 7 -63.69 35.29 -21.05
N LEU A 8 -64.69 34.40 -21.01
CA LEU A 8 -64.58 33.10 -20.32
C LEU A 8 -63.52 32.19 -20.96
N ILE A 9 -63.41 32.19 -22.29
CA ILE A 9 -62.38 31.43 -23.01
C ILE A 9 -60.99 32.00 -22.69
N ASN A 10 -60.83 33.33 -22.70
CA ASN A 10 -59.57 33.98 -22.36
C ASN A 10 -59.15 33.69 -20.92
N ILE A 11 -60.09 33.72 -19.97
CA ILE A 11 -59.83 33.36 -18.57
C ILE A 11 -59.41 31.88 -18.45
N SER A 12 -60.09 30.96 -19.14
CA SER A 12 -59.71 29.54 -19.15
C SER A 12 -58.30 29.33 -19.71
N ASN A 13 -57.96 30.00 -20.83
CA ASN A 13 -56.63 29.92 -21.43
C ASN A 13 -55.55 30.48 -20.50
N ALA A 14 -55.82 31.62 -19.84
CA ALA A 14 -54.91 32.20 -18.85
C ALA A 14 -54.69 31.23 -17.68
N ASN A 15 -55.75 30.60 -17.16
CA ASN A 15 -55.64 29.61 -16.10
C ASN A 15 -54.81 28.38 -16.52
N GLN A 16 -54.99 27.88 -17.74
CA GLN A 16 -54.16 26.78 -18.26
C GLN A 16 -52.68 27.18 -18.37
N GLN A 17 -52.39 28.42 -18.79
CA GLN A 17 -51.02 28.93 -18.82
C GLN A 17 -50.43 29.06 -17.41
N LEU A 18 -51.20 29.55 -16.43
CA LEU A 18 -50.77 29.60 -15.03
C LEU A 18 -50.42 28.23 -14.47
N VAL A 19 -51.19 27.19 -14.79
CA VAL A 19 -50.89 25.80 -14.39
C VAL A 19 -49.59 25.31 -15.03
N ARG A 20 -49.38 25.58 -16.32
CA ARG A 20 -48.12 25.21 -17.01
C ARG A 20 -46.92 25.93 -16.41
N LEU A 21 -47.05 27.22 -16.11
CA LEU A 21 -46.00 28.01 -15.45
C LEU A 21 -45.70 27.48 -14.05
N GLY A 22 -46.72 27.09 -13.28
CA GLY A 22 -46.54 26.46 -11.97
C GLY A 22 -45.75 25.15 -12.06
N LYS A 23 -46.06 24.30 -13.05
CA LYS A 23 -45.30 23.06 -13.29
C LYS A 23 -43.85 23.34 -13.68
N CYS A 24 -43.62 24.27 -14.61
CA CYS A 24 -42.28 24.67 -15.04
C CYS A 24 -41.45 25.24 -13.88
N LEU A 25 -42.06 26.06 -13.00
CA LEU A 25 -41.42 26.57 -11.80
C LEU A 25 -41.03 25.43 -10.86
N GLN A 26 -41.91 24.45 -10.63
CA GLN A 26 -41.61 23.29 -9.79
C GLN A 26 -40.46 22.45 -10.36
N GLU A 27 -40.46 22.16 -11.66
CA GLU A 27 -39.38 21.43 -12.34
C GLU A 27 -38.05 22.19 -12.22
N THR A 28 -38.06 23.51 -12.39
CA THR A 28 -36.87 24.36 -12.23
C THR A 28 -36.36 24.36 -10.79
N GLN A 29 -37.25 24.40 -9.80
CA GLN A 29 -36.88 24.32 -8.38
C GLN A 29 -36.26 22.96 -8.03
N GLN A 30 -36.84 21.87 -8.52
CA GLN A 30 -36.30 20.52 -8.34
C GLN A 30 -34.92 20.38 -8.98
N SER A 31 -34.76 20.83 -10.23
CA SER A 31 -33.47 20.86 -10.92
C SER A 31 -32.43 21.68 -10.14
N GLY A 32 -32.82 22.85 -9.63
CA GLY A 32 -31.97 23.69 -8.78
C GLY A 32 -31.55 23.01 -7.47
N THR A 33 -32.45 22.26 -6.82
CA THR A 33 -32.08 21.47 -5.63
C THR A 33 -31.09 20.35 -5.97
N ALA A 34 -31.34 19.60 -7.05
CA ALA A 34 -30.44 18.54 -7.50
C ALA A 34 -29.05 19.08 -7.84
N ALA A 35 -28.96 20.22 -8.53
CA ALA A 35 -27.69 20.88 -8.84
C ALA A 35 -26.90 21.26 -7.58
N ARG A 36 -27.58 21.80 -6.54
CA ARG A 36 -26.93 22.11 -5.26
C ARG A 36 -26.37 20.88 -4.56
N TYR A 37 -27.10 19.76 -4.57
CA TYR A 37 -26.60 18.50 -4.01
C TYR A 37 -25.40 17.95 -4.78
N SER A 38 -25.44 18.01 -6.12
CA SER A 38 -24.29 17.64 -6.94
C SER A 38 -23.07 18.50 -6.63
N MET A 39 -23.23 19.82 -6.45
CA MET A 39 -22.13 20.71 -6.07
C MET A 39 -21.53 20.34 -4.71
N LEU A 40 -22.36 20.10 -3.69
CA LEU A 40 -21.89 19.67 -2.37
C LEU A 40 -21.12 18.34 -2.45
N THR A 41 -21.61 17.41 -3.28
CA THR A 41 -20.96 16.11 -3.46
C THR A 41 -19.58 16.26 -4.12
N LEU A 42 -19.48 17.11 -5.14
CA LEU A 42 -18.20 17.42 -5.80
C LEU A 42 -17.20 18.07 -4.82
N GLU A 43 -17.67 18.96 -3.95
CA GLU A 43 -16.83 19.58 -2.92
C GLU A 43 -16.29 18.54 -1.92
N ILE A 44 -17.14 17.62 -1.45
CA ILE A 44 -16.71 16.51 -0.57
C ILE A 44 -15.70 15.61 -1.29
N CYS A 45 -15.96 15.23 -2.54
CA CYS A 45 -15.01 14.42 -3.32
C CYS A 45 -13.67 15.12 -3.51
N ALA A 46 -13.66 16.44 -3.73
CA ALA A 46 -12.45 17.23 -3.85
C ALA A 46 -11.65 17.22 -2.53
N GLN A 47 -12.32 17.37 -1.38
CA GLN A 47 -11.69 17.32 -0.07
C GLN A 47 -11.06 15.94 0.21
N ILE A 48 -11.79 14.87 -0.06
CA ILE A 48 -11.27 13.49 0.10
C ILE A 48 -10.04 13.28 -0.79
N ASN A 49 -10.06 13.76 -2.03
CA ASN A 49 -8.93 13.62 -2.94
C ASN A 49 -7.68 14.37 -2.42
N ILE A 50 -7.85 15.54 -1.79
CA ILE A 50 -6.76 16.28 -1.16
C ILE A 50 -6.17 15.48 0.01
N GLU A 51 -7.01 14.88 0.85
CA GLU A 51 -6.59 14.06 1.99
C GLU A 51 -5.84 12.80 1.53
N LEU A 52 -6.36 12.11 0.52
CA LEU A 52 -5.70 10.95 -0.07
C LEU A 52 -4.34 11.29 -0.68
N GLU A 53 -4.21 12.43 -1.37
CA GLU A 53 -2.92 12.87 -1.89
C GLU A 53 -1.92 13.24 -0.78
N LYS A 54 -2.42 13.77 0.34
CA LYS A 54 -1.59 14.02 1.52
C LYS A 54 -1.08 12.71 2.14
N GLU A 55 -1.96 11.73 2.34
CA GLU A 55 -1.59 10.40 2.83
C GLU A 55 -0.61 9.71 1.88
N ARG A 56 -0.87 9.74 0.57
CA ARG A 56 0.02 9.16 -0.45
C ARG A 56 1.42 9.75 -0.39
N LYS A 57 1.55 11.08 -0.21
CA LYS A 57 2.85 11.75 -0.05
C LYS A 57 3.54 11.38 1.27
N SER A 58 2.78 11.26 2.36
CA SER A 58 3.32 10.81 3.66
C SER A 58 3.93 9.41 3.54
N HIS A 59 3.17 8.45 3.01
CA HIS A 59 3.67 7.08 2.82
C HIS A 59 4.88 7.02 1.87
N ALA A 60 4.92 7.88 0.85
CA ALA A 60 6.08 7.94 -0.05
C ALA A 60 7.37 8.37 0.68
N GLU A 61 7.27 9.30 1.64
CA GLU A 61 8.42 9.72 2.45
C GLU A 61 8.82 8.66 3.46
N GLU A 62 7.86 8.00 4.11
CA GLU A 62 8.15 6.86 5.01
C GLU A 62 8.92 5.75 4.28
N LEU A 63 8.49 5.38 3.07
CA LEU A 63 9.21 4.42 2.23
C LEU A 63 10.61 4.91 1.85
N ARG A 64 10.80 6.22 1.65
CA ARG A 64 12.12 6.81 1.37
C ARG A 64 13.05 6.66 2.58
N LEU A 65 12.53 6.92 3.79
CA LEU A 65 13.27 6.78 5.04
C LEU A 65 13.63 5.32 5.33
N ILE A 66 12.68 4.40 5.18
CA ILE A 66 12.93 2.96 5.35
C ILE A 66 14.03 2.49 4.39
N ASN A 67 13.98 2.91 3.12
CA ASN A 67 15.02 2.57 2.16
C ASN A 67 16.38 3.17 2.54
N GLN A 68 16.41 4.37 3.11
CA GLN A 68 17.64 4.98 3.61
C GLN A 68 18.21 4.18 4.79
N ASP A 69 17.37 3.75 5.73
CA ASP A 69 17.76 2.96 6.89
C ASP A 69 18.26 1.57 6.48
N ILE A 70 17.62 0.91 5.51
CA ILE A 70 18.09 -0.35 4.94
C ILE A 70 19.53 -0.21 4.42
N ASN A 71 19.79 0.80 3.58
CA ASN A 71 21.13 1.04 3.06
C ASN A 71 22.14 1.34 4.18
N HIS A 72 21.74 2.12 5.18
CA HIS A 72 22.60 2.43 6.33
C HIS A 72 22.96 1.18 7.14
N LEU A 73 22.00 0.31 7.40
CA LEU A 73 22.19 -0.95 8.11
C LEU A 73 23.04 -1.92 7.30
N GLU A 74 22.85 -2.03 5.98
CA GLU A 74 23.70 -2.82 5.09
C GLU A 74 25.16 -2.37 5.16
N ASP A 75 25.40 -1.06 5.21
CA ASP A 75 26.75 -0.51 5.34
C ASP A 75 27.37 -0.80 6.72
N ILE A 76 26.58 -0.76 7.79
CA ILE A 76 27.02 -1.18 9.14
C ILE A 76 27.41 -2.66 9.12
N LEU A 77 26.55 -3.52 8.56
CA LEU A 77 26.80 -4.97 8.48
C LEU A 77 28.09 -5.28 7.72
N LYS A 78 28.28 -4.67 6.55
CA LYS A 78 29.52 -4.83 5.76
C LYS A 78 30.77 -4.42 6.55
N ARG A 79 30.70 -3.35 7.34
CA ARG A 79 31.81 -2.91 8.21
C ARG A 79 32.09 -3.93 9.30
N VAL A 80 31.06 -4.36 10.04
CA VAL A 80 31.20 -5.35 11.13
C VAL A 80 31.76 -6.67 10.61
N GLU A 81 31.26 -7.15 9.47
CA GLU A 81 31.78 -8.36 8.83
C GLU A 81 33.24 -8.20 8.41
N SER A 82 33.61 -7.06 7.81
CA SER A 82 34.98 -6.77 7.42
C SER A 82 35.92 -6.75 8.63
N ASP A 83 35.50 -6.09 9.72
CA ASP A 83 36.26 -6.03 10.97
C ASP A 83 36.42 -7.42 11.59
N HIS A 84 35.35 -8.22 11.60
CA HIS A 84 35.39 -9.60 12.11
C HIS A 84 36.30 -10.48 11.26
N ARG A 85 36.20 -10.43 9.92
CA ARG A 85 37.11 -11.15 9.00
C ARG A 85 38.56 -10.74 9.23
N HIS A 86 38.82 -9.45 9.40
CA HIS A 86 40.15 -8.94 9.69
C HIS A 86 40.70 -9.47 11.02
N HIS A 87 39.90 -9.41 12.09
CA HIS A 87 40.30 -9.91 13.40
C HIS A 87 40.53 -11.43 13.40
N ARG A 88 39.65 -12.19 12.73
CA ARG A 88 39.81 -13.65 12.55
C ARG A 88 41.11 -13.97 11.81
N SER A 89 41.42 -13.25 10.73
CA SER A 89 42.66 -13.42 9.98
C SER A 89 43.90 -13.09 10.85
N GLN A 90 43.86 -12.02 11.65
CA GLN A 90 44.96 -11.71 12.58
C GLN A 90 45.16 -12.81 13.64
N LEU A 91 44.07 -13.36 14.20
CA LEU A 91 44.15 -14.45 15.17
C LEU A 91 44.73 -15.72 14.54
N ALA A 92 44.25 -16.10 13.35
CA ALA A 92 44.77 -17.26 12.61
C ALA A 92 46.28 -17.13 12.34
N GLN A 93 46.74 -15.94 11.89
CA GLN A 93 48.17 -15.68 11.70
C GLN A 93 48.98 -15.84 12.99
N LYS A 94 48.50 -15.32 14.12
CA LYS A 94 49.15 -15.47 15.43
C LYS A 94 49.21 -16.94 15.87
N MET A 95 48.15 -17.71 15.62
CA MET A 95 48.11 -19.14 15.93
C MET A 95 49.13 -19.92 15.08
N ILE A 96 49.22 -19.63 13.78
CA ILE A 96 50.22 -20.24 12.89
C ILE A 96 51.63 -19.94 13.38
N HIS A 97 51.94 -18.68 13.70
CA HIS A 97 53.26 -18.29 14.21
C HIS A 97 53.62 -19.05 15.49
N LEU A 98 52.69 -19.11 16.45
CA LEU A 98 52.92 -19.80 17.71
C LEU A 98 53.12 -21.32 17.54
N LYS A 99 52.44 -21.93 16.56
CA LYS A 99 52.65 -23.34 16.18
C LYS A 99 54.05 -23.58 15.64
N VAL A 100 54.55 -22.70 14.77
CA VAL A 100 55.92 -22.76 14.21
C VAL A 100 56.97 -22.59 15.30
N ASP A 101 56.79 -21.61 16.20
CA ASP A 101 57.70 -21.40 17.33
C ASP A 101 57.76 -22.64 18.22
N PHE A 102 56.60 -23.19 18.60
CA PHE A 102 56.53 -24.38 19.44
C PHE A 102 57.24 -25.58 18.80
N GLN A 103 57.02 -25.82 17.51
CA GLN A 103 57.69 -26.90 16.79
C GLN A 103 59.22 -26.71 16.75
N SER A 104 59.68 -25.46 16.61
CA SER A 104 61.10 -25.12 16.66
C SER A 104 61.71 -25.40 18.04
N PHE A 105 61.00 -25.04 19.11
CA PHE A 105 61.41 -25.38 20.48
C PHE A 105 61.45 -26.90 20.70
N GLN A 106 60.44 -27.63 20.25
CA GLN A 106 60.38 -29.09 20.39
C GLN A 106 61.56 -29.77 19.68
N ASN A 107 61.90 -29.32 18.47
CA ASN A 107 63.08 -29.80 17.75
C ASN A 107 64.38 -29.53 18.50
N LEU A 108 64.55 -28.32 19.07
CA LEU A 108 65.71 -27.98 19.88
C LEU A 108 65.83 -28.85 21.12
N THR A 109 64.72 -29.11 21.82
CA THR A 109 64.68 -30.00 22.99
C THR A 109 65.09 -31.42 22.61
N ASN A 110 64.58 -31.95 21.50
CA ASN A 110 64.95 -33.28 21.02
C ASN A 110 66.45 -33.37 20.71
N ASN A 111 67.01 -32.37 20.02
CA ASN A 111 68.45 -32.33 19.72
C ASN A 111 69.32 -32.33 20.99
N LEU A 112 68.93 -31.57 22.03
CA LEU A 112 69.65 -31.53 23.31
C LEU A 112 69.54 -32.85 24.08
N LEU A 113 68.40 -33.53 23.99
CA LEU A 113 68.20 -34.84 24.62
C LEU A 113 69.09 -35.92 23.98
N ASP A 114 69.22 -35.89 22.65
CA ASP A 114 70.09 -36.78 21.87
C ASP A 114 71.57 -36.59 22.26
N GLU A 115 72.05 -35.34 22.40
CA GLU A 115 73.43 -35.08 22.84
C GLU A 115 73.74 -35.65 24.24
N HIS A 116 72.74 -35.73 25.12
CA HIS A 116 72.90 -36.24 26.48
C HIS A 116 72.48 -37.71 26.66
N SER A 117 72.06 -38.41 25.59
CA SER A 117 71.59 -39.81 25.63
C SER A 117 70.47 -40.07 26.65
N LEU A 118 69.65 -39.05 26.95
CA LEU A 118 68.52 -39.16 27.85
C LEU A 118 67.27 -39.56 27.06
N GLN A 119 66.55 -40.59 27.51
CA GLN A 119 65.28 -41.00 26.88
C GLN A 119 64.19 -39.95 27.12
N PRO A 120 63.38 -39.58 26.11
CA PRO A 120 62.25 -38.67 26.29
C PRO A 120 61.24 -39.25 27.29
N SER A 121 60.98 -38.51 28.38
CA SER A 121 59.83 -38.77 29.26
C SER A 121 58.54 -38.48 28.48
N GLU A 122 57.58 -39.42 28.50
CA GLU A 122 56.35 -39.54 27.69
C GLU A 122 55.35 -38.35 27.71
N ALA A 123 55.72 -37.19 28.25
CA ALA A 123 54.90 -35.98 28.24
C ALA A 123 55.03 -35.21 26.91
N GLN A 124 54.70 -35.87 25.78
CA GLN A 124 54.67 -35.21 24.47
C GLN A 124 53.34 -34.47 24.33
N ILE A 125 53.36 -33.14 24.44
CA ILE A 125 52.18 -32.30 24.23
C ILE A 125 51.86 -32.32 22.73
N ASP A 126 50.80 -33.04 22.36
CA ASP A 126 50.36 -33.17 20.98
C ASP A 126 49.52 -31.94 20.56
N ILE A 127 50.16 -30.99 19.88
CA ILE A 127 49.54 -29.76 19.37
C ILE A 127 48.95 -29.97 17.95
N THR A 128 49.07 -31.18 17.37
CA THR A 128 48.61 -31.42 15.99
C THR A 128 47.11 -31.22 15.80
N ASN A 129 46.32 -31.32 16.87
CA ASN A 129 44.86 -31.14 16.86
C ASN A 129 44.36 -29.69 16.96
N LEU A 130 45.23 -28.67 17.05
CA LEU A 130 44.82 -27.28 16.80
C LEU A 130 44.78 -27.05 15.29
N GLU A 131 43.78 -27.60 14.62
CA GLU A 131 43.43 -27.21 13.26
C GLU A 131 42.77 -25.83 13.34
N THR A 132 43.48 -24.81 12.85
CA THR A 132 42.86 -23.54 12.48
C THR A 132 41.95 -23.82 11.30
N ASN A 133 40.71 -24.20 11.59
CA ASN A 133 39.70 -24.45 10.57
C ASN A 133 39.33 -23.09 9.95
N GLU A 134 40.15 -22.65 9.00
CA GLU A 134 39.94 -21.40 8.23
C GLU A 134 38.61 -21.45 7.46
N ASN A 135 38.06 -22.65 7.27
CA ASN A 135 36.79 -22.92 6.57
C ASN A 135 35.58 -23.07 7.50
N ASP A 136 35.71 -22.79 8.81
CA ASP A 136 34.54 -22.81 9.70
C ASP A 136 33.73 -21.52 9.49
N ASP A 137 33.08 -21.44 8.32
CA ASP A 137 32.01 -20.52 7.95
C ASP A 137 30.67 -20.96 8.57
N SER A 138 30.71 -21.73 9.66
CA SER A 138 29.52 -22.14 10.41
C SER A 138 28.71 -20.96 10.96
N PHE A 139 29.31 -19.76 11.04
CA PHE A 139 28.56 -18.54 11.34
C PHE A 139 27.84 -17.93 10.11
N GLU A 140 28.33 -18.13 8.89
CA GLU A 140 27.62 -17.68 7.67
C GLU A 140 26.34 -18.48 7.41
N ASN A 141 26.24 -19.70 7.96
CA ASN A 141 25.05 -20.55 7.82
C ASN A 141 24.02 -20.39 8.94
N SER A 142 24.28 -19.50 9.92
CA SER A 142 23.22 -18.97 10.79
C SER A 142 22.49 -17.86 10.05
N GLN A 143 21.97 -18.21 8.87
CA GLN A 143 20.90 -17.49 8.22
C GLN A 143 19.68 -17.65 9.13
N LEU A 144 19.66 -16.88 10.24
CA LEU A 144 18.45 -16.52 10.94
C LEU A 144 17.59 -15.88 9.87
N THR A 145 16.72 -16.71 9.29
CA THR A 145 15.77 -16.28 8.30
C THR A 145 15.01 -15.13 8.94
N TRP A 146 14.79 -14.03 8.21
CA TRP A 146 13.99 -12.91 8.71
C TRP A 146 12.59 -13.37 9.22
N GLU A 147 12.17 -14.57 8.84
CA GLU A 147 10.98 -15.29 9.30
C GLU A 147 11.04 -15.65 10.80
N GLU A 148 12.21 -15.87 11.39
CA GLU A 148 12.37 -16.27 12.80
C GLU A 148 12.34 -15.08 13.78
N PHE A 149 12.58 -13.86 13.28
CA PHE A 149 12.59 -12.61 14.07
C PHE A 149 11.33 -11.76 13.92
N MET A 150 10.45 -12.10 12.97
CA MET A 150 9.13 -11.48 12.86
C MET A 150 8.18 -12.20 13.83
N PRO A 151 7.74 -11.59 14.96
CA PRO A 151 6.63 -12.16 15.72
C PRO A 151 5.47 -12.34 14.75
N GLU A 152 4.82 -13.50 14.77
CA GLU A 152 3.63 -13.77 13.96
C GLU A 152 2.62 -12.64 14.17
N ILE A 153 2.59 -11.68 13.24
CA ILE A 153 1.49 -10.74 13.15
C ILE A 153 0.33 -11.63 12.75
N PRO A 154 -0.77 -11.70 13.56
CA PRO A 154 -1.92 -12.51 13.20
C PRO A 154 -2.53 -11.94 11.92
N CYS A 155 -2.06 -12.43 10.78
CA CYS A 155 -2.64 -12.20 9.49
C CYS A 155 -3.93 -13.02 9.49
N SER A 156 -5.05 -12.34 9.74
CA SER A 156 -6.39 -12.89 9.58
C SER A 156 -6.51 -13.46 8.17
N THR A 157 -6.26 -14.76 8.06
CA THR A 157 -6.31 -15.53 6.83
C THR A 157 -7.79 -15.64 6.48
N PHE A 158 -8.23 -14.80 5.55
CA PHE A 158 -9.56 -14.91 4.98
C PHE A 158 -9.56 -16.12 4.04
N THR A 159 -9.80 -17.31 4.58
CA THR A 159 -10.05 -18.51 3.78
C THR A 159 -11.39 -18.35 3.08
N PHE A 160 -11.37 -18.12 1.77
CA PHE A 160 -12.54 -18.32 0.94
C PHE A 160 -12.81 -19.83 0.85
N GLU A 161 -13.78 -20.32 1.63
CA GLU A 161 -14.40 -21.62 1.38
C GLU A 161 -15.17 -21.54 0.05
N THR A 162 -14.61 -22.16 -0.99
CA THR A 162 -15.34 -22.45 -2.22
C THR A 162 -16.33 -23.59 -1.93
N SER A 163 -17.47 -23.27 -1.32
CA SER A 163 -18.57 -24.23 -1.19
C SER A 163 -19.25 -24.42 -2.54
N ALA A 164 -19.40 -25.69 -2.91
CA ALA A 164 -20.07 -26.15 -4.12
C ALA A 164 -21.49 -25.56 -4.27
N VAL A 165 -21.82 -25.20 -5.50
CA VAL A 165 -23.13 -24.69 -5.93
C VAL A 165 -24.13 -25.86 -5.95
N PRO A 166 -25.25 -25.84 -5.20
CA PRO A 166 -26.38 -26.70 -5.48
C PRO A 166 -27.27 -26.05 -6.55
N ASP A 167 -27.68 -26.85 -7.54
CA ASP A 167 -28.68 -26.49 -8.55
C ASP A 167 -30.01 -26.09 -7.88
N ILE A 168 -30.49 -24.87 -8.16
CA ILE A 168 -31.81 -24.39 -7.75
C ILE A 168 -32.66 -24.12 -9.01
N PRO A 169 -33.91 -24.65 -9.09
CA PRO A 169 -34.78 -24.44 -10.21
C PRO A 169 -35.40 -23.03 -10.24
N ARG A 170 -35.69 -22.58 -11.46
CA ARG A 170 -36.24 -21.28 -11.84
C ARG A 170 -37.60 -20.99 -11.15
N PRO A 171 -37.80 -19.82 -10.51
CA PRO A 171 -39.10 -19.48 -9.93
C PRO A 171 -39.96 -18.64 -10.90
N THR A 172 -41.21 -19.04 -11.06
CA THR A 172 -42.32 -18.19 -11.49
C THR A 172 -42.80 -17.34 -10.31
N SER A 173 -42.86 -16.02 -10.52
CA SER A 173 -43.65 -14.98 -9.84
C SER A 173 -44.06 -15.20 -8.38
N PHE A 174 -43.63 -14.36 -7.43
CA PHE A 174 -44.49 -13.79 -6.37
C PHE A 174 -43.82 -12.63 -5.59
N ASN A 175 -44.65 -11.61 -5.34
CA ASN A 175 -44.61 -10.48 -4.40
C ASN A 175 -43.38 -10.23 -3.49
N PHE A 176 -42.83 -9.01 -3.60
CA PHE A 176 -41.82 -8.46 -2.68
C PHE A 176 -42.46 -7.74 -1.48
N ALA A 177 -42.12 -8.19 -0.28
CA ALA A 177 -42.06 -7.37 0.93
C ALA A 177 -40.58 -7.26 1.37
N PRO A 178 -40.11 -6.10 1.87
CA PRO A 178 -38.69 -5.93 2.21
C PRO A 178 -38.34 -6.62 3.55
N PRO A 179 -37.16 -7.27 3.65
CA PRO A 179 -36.71 -7.89 4.90
C PRO A 179 -36.11 -6.85 5.86
N LYS A 180 -36.30 -7.08 7.17
CA LYS A 180 -35.63 -6.32 8.24
C LYS A 180 -34.15 -6.73 8.35
N PRO A 181 -33.20 -5.80 8.55
CA PRO A 181 -31.81 -6.16 8.73
C PRO A 181 -31.53 -6.61 10.17
N HIS A 182 -31.14 -7.88 10.34
CA HIS A 182 -30.37 -8.33 11.49
C HIS A 182 -28.91 -8.41 11.07
N PHE A 183 -28.10 -7.44 11.52
CA PHE A 183 -26.65 -7.45 11.31
C PHE A 183 -25.98 -7.82 12.63
N LYS A 184 -25.30 -8.98 12.68
CA LYS A 184 -24.35 -9.31 13.74
C LYS A 184 -22.99 -8.80 13.29
N GLN A 185 -22.37 -7.93 14.10
CA GLN A 185 -21.06 -7.35 13.83
C GLN A 185 -19.94 -8.40 14.02
N PRO A 186 -18.93 -8.46 13.15
CA PRO A 186 -17.61 -8.95 13.51
C PRO A 186 -16.78 -7.79 14.06
N THR A 187 -16.35 -7.93 15.31
CA THR A 187 -15.31 -7.11 15.94
C THR A 187 -13.98 -7.41 15.26
N THR A 188 -13.39 -6.41 14.59
CA THR A 188 -11.98 -5.93 14.74
C THR A 188 -11.64 -5.08 13.51
N TYR A 189 -11.62 -3.75 13.66
CA TYR A 189 -11.04 -2.82 12.67
C TYR A 189 -10.20 -1.78 13.39
N ALA A 190 -9.09 -1.40 12.75
CA ALA A 190 -8.27 -0.26 13.11
C ALA A 190 -9.12 1.01 13.29
N PRO A 191 -8.71 1.96 14.16
CA PRO A 191 -9.53 3.12 14.48
C PRO A 191 -9.74 3.99 13.24
N VAL A 192 -10.98 4.02 12.76
CA VAL A 192 -11.46 5.01 11.80
C VAL A 192 -11.28 6.37 12.45
N THR A 193 -10.59 7.28 11.77
CA THR A 193 -10.37 8.62 12.30
C THR A 193 -11.72 9.33 12.46
N PRO A 194 -11.93 10.14 13.52
CA PRO A 194 -13.20 10.83 13.75
C PRO A 194 -13.69 11.67 12.56
N SER A 195 -12.79 12.13 11.69
CA SER A 195 -13.10 12.86 10.46
C SER A 195 -13.77 11.98 9.39
N GLN A 196 -13.38 10.72 9.27
CA GLN A 196 -14.00 9.79 8.31
C GLN A 196 -15.41 9.41 8.75
N LEU A 197 -15.64 9.14 10.04
CA LEU A 197 -16.97 8.85 10.58
C LEU A 197 -17.96 10.01 10.38
N ALA A 198 -17.50 11.25 10.57
CA ALA A 198 -18.33 12.44 10.36
C ALA A 198 -18.74 12.62 8.88
N LEU A 199 -17.83 12.31 7.94
CA LEU A 199 -18.11 12.36 6.49
C LEU A 199 -19.08 11.25 6.05
N TRP A 200 -18.92 10.03 6.58
CA TRP A 200 -19.85 8.92 6.31
C TRP A 200 -21.25 9.21 6.87
N ASP A 201 -21.37 9.79 8.06
CA ASP A 201 -22.66 10.21 8.62
C ASP A 201 -23.30 11.36 7.82
N LEU A 202 -22.51 12.31 7.32
CA LEU A 202 -23.01 13.38 6.44
C LEU A 202 -23.50 12.82 5.10
N PHE A 203 -22.78 11.85 4.53
CA PHE A 203 -23.17 11.14 3.31
C PHE A 203 -24.47 10.35 3.51
N ALA A 204 -24.57 9.57 4.60
CA ALA A 204 -25.75 8.79 4.93
C ALA A 204 -26.99 9.66 5.19
N ARG A 205 -26.83 10.79 5.88
CA ARG A 205 -27.91 11.77 6.12
C ARG A 205 -28.35 12.48 4.84
N THR A 206 -27.43 12.78 3.93
CA THR A 206 -27.74 13.44 2.65
C THR A 206 -28.45 12.47 1.70
N ALA A 207 -28.02 11.21 1.64
CA ALA A 207 -28.66 10.18 0.82
C ALA A 207 -30.08 9.80 1.31
N TYR A 208 -30.31 9.80 2.63
CA TYR A 208 -31.63 9.49 3.20
C TYR A 208 -32.70 10.57 2.91
N ASN A 209 -32.29 11.84 2.76
CA ASN A 209 -33.21 12.97 2.58
C ASN A 209 -33.83 13.05 1.15
N ILE A 210 -33.24 12.35 0.18
CA ILE A 210 -33.75 12.30 -1.21
C ILE A 210 -35.04 11.46 -1.30
N ASN A 211 -35.23 10.48 -0.42
CA ASN A 211 -36.44 9.65 -0.40
C ASN A 211 -37.60 10.23 0.44
N ALA A 212 -37.37 11.31 1.21
CA ALA A 212 -38.37 11.89 2.10
C ALA A 212 -39.09 13.13 1.53
N SER A 213 -38.57 13.74 0.45
CA SER A 213 -39.21 14.91 -0.19
C SER A 213 -40.38 14.52 -1.09
N SER A 214 -41.46 14.03 -0.49
CA SER A 214 -42.78 13.92 -1.13
C SER A 214 -43.95 14.21 -0.19
N ARG A 215 -43.72 14.64 1.06
CA ARG A 215 -44.80 15.07 1.96
C ARG A 215 -44.35 16.16 2.93
N GLY A 216 -45.09 17.26 2.95
CA GLY A 216 -45.31 18.02 4.18
C GLY A 216 -44.56 19.34 4.31
N ILE A 217 -45.36 20.40 4.30
CA ILE A 217 -45.09 21.78 4.70
C ILE A 217 -44.46 21.86 6.11
N GLY A 218 -43.44 22.71 6.29
CA GLY A 218 -42.96 23.13 7.60
C GLY A 218 -41.60 23.84 7.57
N GLN A 219 -41.60 25.18 7.59
CA GLN A 219 -40.46 25.99 8.03
C GLN A 219 -40.19 25.74 9.53
N PRO A 220 -38.96 25.91 10.05
CA PRO A 220 -38.56 27.24 10.54
C PRO A 220 -37.09 27.63 10.32
N SER A 221 -36.89 28.95 10.47
CA SER A 221 -35.66 29.72 10.58
C SER A 221 -34.79 29.34 11.79
N HIS A 222 -33.46 29.51 11.68
CA HIS A 222 -32.62 30.43 12.49
C HIS A 222 -31.12 30.08 12.45
N SER A 223 -30.30 31.13 12.28
CA SER A 223 -28.99 31.36 12.90
C SER A 223 -27.79 30.48 12.48
N ALA A 224 -27.09 30.92 11.44
CA ALA A 224 -25.68 30.60 11.20
C ALA A 224 -24.78 31.44 12.14
N LYS A 225 -23.91 30.79 12.93
CA LYS A 225 -22.73 31.42 13.54
C LYS A 225 -21.51 30.99 12.74
N ALA A 226 -20.85 31.97 12.13
CA ALA A 226 -19.56 31.83 11.48
C ALA A 226 -18.48 31.54 12.54
N PHE A 227 -17.70 30.48 12.32
CA PHE A 227 -16.43 30.25 13.01
C PHE A 227 -15.32 30.67 12.05
N THR A 228 -14.70 31.81 12.32
CA THR A 228 -13.45 32.26 11.70
C THR A 228 -12.30 31.61 12.45
N PHE A 229 -11.49 30.80 11.76
CA PHE A 229 -10.23 30.28 12.29
C PHE A 229 -9.08 31.06 11.66
N ASN A 230 -8.43 31.90 12.47
CA ASN A 230 -7.19 32.59 12.13
C ASN A 230 -6.02 31.59 12.24
N HIS A 231 -5.27 31.39 11.15
CA HIS A 231 -3.95 30.79 11.24
C HIS A 231 -2.87 31.87 11.16
N THR A 232 -2.18 32.05 12.28
CA THR A 232 -0.96 32.82 12.48
C THR A 232 0.17 32.23 11.64
N THR A 233 0.76 33.05 10.77
CA THR A 233 1.99 32.77 10.02
C THR A 233 3.21 32.92 10.92
N GLY A 234 3.89 31.81 11.21
CA GLY A 234 5.23 31.79 11.80
C GLY A 234 6.29 31.64 10.72
N LEU A 235 7.12 32.67 10.56
CA LEU A 235 8.30 32.73 9.69
C LEU A 235 9.54 32.23 10.45
N ILE A 236 10.10 31.08 10.04
CA ILE A 236 11.50 30.63 10.21
C ILE A 236 11.67 29.59 9.09
N GLY A 237 12.62 29.58 8.16
CA GLY A 237 13.92 30.23 7.96
C GLY A 237 14.80 29.20 7.23
N GLY A 238 15.53 29.61 6.19
CA GLY A 238 16.77 28.95 5.75
C GLY A 238 16.72 27.88 4.65
N ASN A 239 17.15 28.27 3.46
CA ASN A 239 18.06 27.59 2.52
C ASN A 239 18.07 26.05 2.45
N ALA A 240 17.60 25.52 1.32
CA ALA A 240 18.12 24.29 0.73
C ALA A 240 18.15 24.42 -0.81
N GLU A 241 19.32 24.82 -1.30
CA GLU A 241 19.69 24.75 -2.70
C GLU A 241 19.86 23.28 -3.13
N LYS A 242 19.37 22.99 -4.34
CA LYS A 242 20.11 22.25 -5.38
C LYS A 242 20.35 20.75 -5.15
N LEU A 243 19.33 19.94 -5.40
CA LEU A 243 19.47 18.56 -5.94
C LEU A 243 18.32 18.24 -6.91
N THR A 244 18.35 18.84 -8.10
CA THR A 244 17.56 18.40 -9.26
C THR A 244 18.49 17.63 -10.19
N SER A 245 18.69 16.34 -9.94
CA SER A 245 19.33 15.41 -10.87
C SER A 245 18.34 14.34 -11.31
N SER A 246 17.87 14.50 -12.55
CA SER A 246 17.43 13.44 -13.47
C SER A 246 16.75 12.20 -12.88
N PHE A 247 15.51 12.33 -12.44
CA PHE A 247 14.55 11.26 -12.75
C PHE A 247 14.17 11.42 -14.23
N LYS A 248 14.87 10.69 -15.11
CA LYS A 248 14.36 10.45 -16.45
C LYS A 248 13.05 9.69 -16.25
N GLU A 249 11.95 10.40 -16.41
CA GLU A 249 10.63 9.86 -16.63
C GLU A 249 10.72 8.97 -17.88
N GLU A 250 11.06 7.70 -17.66
CA GLU A 250 11.04 6.66 -18.67
C GLU A 250 9.57 6.49 -19.04
N SER A 251 9.12 7.28 -20.02
CA SER A 251 7.77 7.22 -20.59
C SER A 251 7.45 5.75 -20.83
N THR A 252 6.57 5.20 -19.99
CA THR A 252 6.34 3.76 -19.89
C THR A 252 6.06 3.21 -21.27
N LYS A 253 6.93 2.31 -21.75
CA LYS A 253 6.89 1.78 -23.11
C LYS A 253 5.67 0.88 -23.26
N MET A 254 4.51 1.45 -23.58
CA MET A 254 3.25 0.73 -23.71
C MET A 254 3.30 -0.28 -24.88
N LYS A 255 2.63 -1.43 -24.74
CA LYS A 255 2.34 -2.38 -25.83
C LYS A 255 0.83 -2.43 -26.08
N SER A 256 0.38 -2.73 -27.29
CA SER A 256 -1.04 -2.97 -27.56
C SER A 256 -1.40 -4.43 -27.27
N CYS A 257 -2.58 -4.66 -26.68
CA CYS A 257 -3.11 -6.00 -26.49
C CYS A 257 -3.44 -6.66 -27.84
N LEU A 258 -3.03 -7.90 -28.07
CA LEU A 258 -3.31 -8.63 -29.32
C LEU A 258 -4.79 -8.97 -29.52
N ASN A 259 -5.62 -8.90 -28.48
CA ASN A 259 -7.03 -9.31 -28.54
C ASN A 259 -7.99 -8.11 -28.64
N CYS A 260 -7.72 -7.02 -27.93
CA CYS A 260 -8.59 -5.83 -27.90
C CYS A 260 -7.90 -4.53 -28.27
N GLU A 261 -6.62 -4.59 -28.67
CA GLU A 261 -5.81 -3.45 -29.16
C GLU A 261 -5.59 -2.29 -28.18
N GLN A 262 -6.12 -2.38 -26.96
CA GLN A 262 -5.90 -1.39 -25.91
C GLN A 262 -4.43 -1.30 -25.50
N LYS A 263 -3.96 -0.08 -25.22
CA LYS A 263 -2.60 0.17 -24.72
C LYS A 263 -2.47 -0.33 -23.29
N ILE A 264 -1.48 -1.19 -23.04
CA ILE A 264 -1.21 -1.82 -21.76
C ILE A 264 0.29 -1.77 -21.45
N HIS A 265 0.66 -1.93 -20.18
CA HIS A 265 2.06 -1.95 -19.77
C HIS A 265 2.84 -3.10 -20.43
N ARG A 266 4.10 -2.88 -20.83
CA ARG A 266 4.92 -3.86 -21.57
C ARG A 266 5.03 -5.22 -20.86
N ASN A 267 5.08 -5.19 -19.54
CA ASN A 267 5.26 -6.36 -18.70
C ASN A 267 3.93 -6.89 -18.12
N ALA A 268 2.77 -6.37 -18.55
CA ALA A 268 1.49 -6.93 -18.13
C ALA A 268 1.34 -8.37 -18.65
N PRO A 269 1.14 -9.37 -17.77
CA PRO A 269 0.96 -10.77 -18.16
C PRO A 269 -0.44 -11.05 -18.73
N VAL A 270 -1.43 -10.24 -18.33
CA VAL A 270 -2.83 -10.34 -18.74
C VAL A 270 -3.36 -8.94 -19.06
N CYS A 271 -4.21 -8.81 -20.08
CA CYS A 271 -4.85 -7.54 -20.39
C CYS A 271 -5.90 -7.18 -19.32
N PRO A 272 -5.85 -6.00 -18.69
CA PRO A 272 -6.84 -5.64 -17.67
C PRO A 272 -8.25 -5.48 -18.24
N PHE A 273 -8.38 -5.13 -19.54
CA PHE A 273 -9.64 -4.88 -20.23
C PHE A 273 -10.33 -6.17 -20.70
N CYS A 274 -9.62 -7.05 -21.42
CA CYS A 274 -10.24 -8.26 -22.01
C CYS A 274 -9.83 -9.58 -21.34
N LYS A 275 -8.95 -9.53 -20.33
CA LYS A 275 -8.43 -10.70 -19.59
C LYS A 275 -7.68 -11.74 -20.44
N ALA A 276 -7.39 -11.45 -21.70
CA ALA A 276 -6.56 -12.33 -22.53
C ALA A 276 -5.10 -12.36 -22.01
N LYS A 277 -4.50 -13.55 -21.96
CA LYS A 277 -3.08 -13.75 -21.63
C LYS A 277 -2.22 -13.21 -22.77
N ILE A 278 -1.23 -12.38 -22.44
CA ILE A 278 -0.39 -11.75 -23.45
C ILE A 278 0.88 -12.57 -23.59
N THR A 279 0.93 -13.43 -24.59
CA THR A 279 2.16 -14.12 -24.98
C THR A 279 2.98 -13.20 -25.87
N SER A 280 4.25 -12.95 -25.55
CA SER A 280 5.15 -12.25 -26.45
C SER A 280 5.36 -13.08 -27.71
N ARG A 281 5.18 -12.47 -28.89
CA ARG A 281 5.65 -13.06 -30.15
C ARG A 281 7.16 -12.90 -30.23
N ALA A 282 7.90 -13.64 -29.40
CA ALA A 282 9.32 -13.82 -29.62
C ALA A 282 9.46 -14.80 -30.79
N ASN A 283 9.61 -14.27 -32.01
CA ASN A 283 10.03 -15.10 -33.14
C ASN A 283 11.36 -15.75 -32.75
N LYS A 284 11.32 -17.08 -32.49
CA LYS A 284 12.53 -17.91 -32.41
C LYS A 284 13.22 -17.77 -33.77
N ARG A 285 14.19 -16.85 -33.87
CA ARG A 285 15.12 -16.81 -34.99
C ARG A 285 15.83 -18.16 -35.00
N THR A 286 15.46 -19.02 -35.94
CA THR A 286 16.21 -20.22 -36.28
C THR A 286 17.60 -19.75 -36.71
N LYS A 287 18.61 -19.99 -35.86
CA LYS A 287 20.02 -19.87 -36.26
C LYS A 287 20.24 -20.90 -37.37
N ALA A 288 20.36 -20.45 -38.61
CA ALA A 288 20.93 -21.25 -39.68
C ALA A 288 22.39 -21.56 -39.28
N LYS A 289 22.72 -22.84 -39.15
CA LYS A 289 24.11 -23.29 -39.11
C LYS A 289 24.66 -23.13 -40.53
N SER A 290 25.62 -22.22 -40.69
CA SER A 290 26.63 -22.28 -41.76
C SER A 290 27.97 -22.57 -41.12
#